data_AF-A0A1I2RIH9-F1
#
_entry.id   AF-A0A1I2RIH9-F1
#
_cell.length_a   1.000
_cell.length_b   1.000
_cell.length_c   1.000
_cell.angle_alpha   90.00
_cell.angle_beta   90.00
_cell.angle_gamma   90.00
#
_symmetry.space_group_name_H-M   'P 1'
#
loop_
_entity.id
_entity.type
_entity.pdbx_description
1 polymer ?
#
loop_
_entity_poly.entity_id
_entity_poly.type
_entity_poly.pdbx_seq_one_letter_code
_entity_poly.pdbx_strand_id
1 'polypeptide(L)' 'MKNDIELHLDTDGNINTAYYIRQARQLRSDYMATLFTGMKNKFKALFQIQLPGINADRPAQH' A
#
# COMPACT_ATOMS: atom_id res chain seq x y z
N MET A 1 4.56 30.16 -3.37
CA MET A 1 5.13 28.86 -3.79
C MET A 1 5.47 28.95 -5.25
N LYS A 2 6.75 28.99 -5.61
CA LYS A 2 7.16 28.74 -7.00
C LYS A 2 7.05 27.25 -7.22
N ASN A 3 6.08 26.83 -8.02
CA ASN A 3 6.01 25.46 -8.52
C ASN A 3 7.00 25.38 -9.68
N ASP A 4 8.29 25.36 -9.38
CA ASP A 4 9.32 25.10 -10.36
C ASP A 4 9.21 23.60 -10.71
N ILE A 5 8.44 23.29 -11.75
CA ILE A 5 8.28 21.92 -12.25
C ILE A 5 9.60 21.55 -12.91
N GLU A 6 10.42 20.75 -12.22
CA GLU A 6 11.61 20.15 -12.80
C GLU A 6 11.18 19.17 -13.91
N LEU A 7 11.47 19.54 -15.16
CA LEU A 7 11.22 18.70 -16.32
C LEU A 7 12.37 17.71 -16.46
N HIS A 8 12.04 16.42 -16.34
CA HIS A 8 12.97 15.33 -16.59
C HIS A 8 13.03 15.07 -18.09
N LEU A 9 14.16 15.42 -18.68
CA LEU A 9 14.44 15.21 -20.09
C LEU A 9 15.23 13.92 -20.29
N ASP A 10 15.13 13.36 -21.48
CA ASP A 10 15.99 12.27 -21.95
C ASP A 10 17.34 12.83 -22.45
N THR A 11 18.21 11.94 -22.94
CA THR A 11 19.55 12.31 -23.43
C THR A 11 19.52 13.26 -24.62
N ASP A 12 18.40 13.30 -25.34
CA ASP A 12 18.20 14.11 -26.53
C ASP A 12 17.48 15.43 -26.21
N GLY A 13 17.18 15.69 -24.93
CA GLY A 13 16.50 16.89 -24.47
C GLY A 13 14.97 16.86 -24.66
N ASN A 14 14.40 15.71 -25.01
CA ASN A 14 12.95 15.54 -25.08
C ASN A 14 12.38 15.12 -23.72
N ILE A 15 11.07 15.26 -23.54
CA ILE A 15 10.40 14.83 -22.30
C ILE A 15 10.60 13.32 -22.10
N ASN A 16 11.18 12.93 -20.97
CA ASN A 16 11.42 11.54 -20.62
C ASN A 16 10.10 10.85 -20.20
N THR A 17 9.32 10.44 -21.19
CA THR A 17 8.01 9.78 -20.97
C THR A 17 8.13 8.52 -20.11
N ALA A 18 9.22 7.75 -20.28
CA ALA A 18 9.47 6.55 -19.49
C ALA A 18 9.63 6.85 -17.99
N TYR A 19 10.35 7.94 -17.65
CA TYR A 19 10.47 8.42 -16.28
C TYR A 19 9.09 8.69 -15.65
N TYR A 20 8.25 9.46 -16.34
CA TYR A 20 6.94 9.85 -15.84
C TYR A 20 5.96 8.67 -15.75
N ILE A 21 5.99 7.73 -16.71
CA ILE A 21 5.18 6.51 -16.64
C ILE A 21 5.57 5.67 -15.42
N ARG A 22 6.88 5.52 -15.16
CA ARG A 22 7.37 4.80 -13.98
C ARG A 22 6.93 5.49 -12.69
N GLN A 23 7.06 6.82 -12.62
CA GLN A 23 6.63 7.62 -11.48
C GLN A 23 5.11 7.45 -11.22
N ALA A 24 4.29 7.51 -12.27
CA ALA A 24 2.85 7.31 -12.15
C ALA A 24 2.48 5.91 -11.63
N ARG A 25 3.19 4.87 -12.10
CA ARG A 25 3.01 3.49 -11.59
C ARG A 25 3.39 3.39 -10.11
N GLN A 26 4.47 4.03 -9.70
CA GLN A 26 4.91 4.06 -8.31
C GLN A 26 3.88 4.75 -7.41
N LEU A 27 3.42 5.95 -7.77
CA LEU A 27 2.36 6.64 -7.02
C LEU A 27 1.09 5.80 -6.88
N ARG A 28 0.68 5.12 -7.96
CA ARG A 28 -0.48 4.23 -7.92
C ARG A 28 -0.26 3.07 -6.94
N SER A 29 0.91 2.45 -6.98
CA SER A 29 1.27 1.36 -6.08
C SER A 29 1.24 1.80 -4.62
N ASP A 30 1.84 2.95 -4.31
CA ASP A 30 1.91 3.48 -2.95
C ASP A 30 0.52 3.84 -2.41
N TYR A 31 -0.32 4.43 -3.26
CA TYR A 31 -1.72 4.72 -2.92
C TYR A 31 -2.51 3.44 -2.65
N MET A 32 -2.39 2.43 -3.51
CA MET A 32 -3.06 1.14 -3.30
C MET A 32 -2.54 0.45 -2.03
N ALA A 33 -1.24 0.43 -1.77
CA ALA A 33 -0.66 -0.15 -0.57
C ALA A 33 -1.22 0.51 0.71
N THR A 34 -1.39 1.84 0.68
CA THR A 34 -1.99 2.60 1.78
C THR A 34 -3.46 2.20 2.00
N LEU A 35 -4.24 2.09 0.92
CA LEU A 35 -5.63 1.63 1.00
C LEU A 35 -5.75 0.19 1.53
N PHE A 36 -4.93 -0.73 1.02
CA PHE A 36 -4.93 -2.12 1.45
C PHE A 36 -4.53 -2.27 2.92
N THR A 37 -3.57 -1.46 3.39
CA THR A 37 -3.17 -1.47 4.80
C THR A 37 -4.32 -1.02 5.70
N GLY A 38 -5.00 0.08 5.34
CA GLY A 38 -6.18 0.55 6.07
C GLY A 38 -7.33 -0.47 6.05
N MET A 39 -7.56 -1.09 4.90
CA MET A 39 -8.61 -2.10 4.72
C MET A 39 -8.31 -3.39 5.51
N LYS A 40 -7.07 -3.89 5.47
CA LYS A 40 -6.65 -5.09 6.21
C LYS A 40 -6.81 -4.90 7.71
N ASN A 41 -6.49 -3.72 8.24
CA ASN A 41 -6.68 -3.41 9.65
C ASN A 41 -8.16 -3.41 10.05
N LYS A 42 -9.04 -2.85 9.20
CA LYS A 42 -10.50 -2.89 9.42
C LYS A 42 -11.07 -4.30 9.34
N PHE A 43 -10.67 -5.10 8.34
CA PHE A 43 -11.09 -6.49 8.23
C PHE A 43 -10.61 -7.32 9.41
N LYS A 44 -9.34 -7.20 9.81
CA LYS A 44 -8.81 -7.91 10.98
C LYS A 44 -9.57 -7.54 12.25
N ALA A 45 -9.90 -6.26 12.45
CA ALA A 45 -10.69 -5.82 13.59
C ALA A 45 -12.11 -6.41 13.58
N LEU A 46 -12.80 -6.38 12.43
CA LEU A 46 -14.14 -6.97 12.28
C LEU A 46 -14.14 -8.49 12.55
N PHE A 47 -13.16 -9.23 12.03
CA PHE A 47 -13.04 -10.66 12.25
C PHE A 47 -12.57 -11.04 13.66
N GLN A 48 -11.72 -10.22 14.30
CA GLN A 48 -11.33 -10.43 15.70
C GLN A 48 -12.49 -10.20 16.68
N ILE A 49 -13.45 -9.33 16.36
CA ILE A 49 -14.64 -9.11 17.20
C ILE A 49 -15.62 -10.31 17.11
N GLN A 50 -15.66 -11.04 15.99
CA GLN A 50 -16.61 -12.13 15.77
C GLN A 50 -16.11 -13.53 16.12
N LEU A 51 -14.80 -13.75 16.25
CA LEU A 51 -14.29 -15.04 16.70
C LEU A 51 -14.03 -14.96 18.21
N PRO A 52 -14.95 -15.45 19.09
CA PRO A 52 -14.59 -15.67 20.47
C PRO A 52 -13.38 -16.60 20.43
N GLY A 53 -12.31 -16.21 21.15
CA GLY A 53 -11.04 -16.92 21.11
C GLY A 53 -11.30 -18.41 21.23
N ILE A 54 -10.99 -19.16 20.18
CA ILE A 54 -10.96 -20.61 20.24
C ILE A 54 -9.76 -20.94 21.12
N ASN A 55 -9.97 -20.83 22.43
CA ASN A 55 -9.12 -21.43 23.43
C ASN A 55 -9.32 -22.93 23.21
N ALA A 56 -8.50 -23.50 22.33
CA ALA A 56 -8.28 -24.93 22.32
C ALA A 56 -7.52 -25.24 23.61
N ASP A 57 -8.24 -25.26 24.74
CA ASP A 57 -7.77 -25.90 25.96
C ASP A 57 -7.59 -27.37 25.60
N ARG A 58 -6.35 -27.72 25.25
CA ARG A 58 -5.92 -29.11 25.23
C ARG A 58 -6.19 -29.63 26.63
N PRO A 59 -7.06 -30.64 26.82
CA PRO A 59 -7.27 -31.19 28.15
C PRO A 59 -5.94 -31.76 28.63
N ALA A 60 -5.49 -31.31 29.80
CA ALA A 60 -4.34 -31.88 30.48
C ALA A 60 -4.59 -33.37 30.68
N GLN A 61 -3.74 -34.21 30.08
CA GLN A 61 -3.74 -35.64 30.35
C GLN A 61 -3.13 -35.86 31.73
N HIS A 62 -3.94 -36.38 32.64
CA HIS A 62 -3.63 -36.64 34.04
C HIS A 62 -3.13 -38.07 34.24
#